data_AF-A0A2S2P1W2-F1
#
_entry.id   AF-A0A2S2P1W2-F1
#
_cell.length_a   1.000
_cell.length_b   1.000
_cell.length_c   1.000
_cell.angle_alpha   90.00
_cell.angle_beta   90.00
_cell.angle_gamma   90.00
#
_symmetry.space_group_name_H-M   'P 1'
#
loop_
_entity.id
_entity.type
_entity.pdbx_description
1 polymer ?
#
loop_
_entity_poly.entity_id
_entity_poly.type
_entity_poly.pdbx_seq_one_letter_code
_entity_poly.pdbx_strand_id
1 'polypeptide(L)'
;MMIKAIAIEQQVFEELRPVFNYFDRYWMGVVGPEGFSVHGFNHRTNNFVESFHASLLGYLGVHPPLWTFYDLIRSVENTTRLELNQILNGQQVRRRFVSSRNRNNITIQNALQDILNGGDTMMFLRR
;
A
#
# COMPACT_ATOMS: atom_id res chain seq x y z
N MET A 1 4.15 -10.18 22.64
CA MET A 1 3.86 -9.27 21.51
C MET A 1 4.15 -7.84 21.95
N MET A 2 5.15 -7.19 21.35
CA MET A 2 5.65 -5.86 21.74
C MET A 2 4.56 -4.78 21.88
N ILE A 3 3.52 -4.82 21.04
CA ILE A 3 2.41 -3.86 21.07
C ILE A 3 1.52 -4.00 22.31
N LYS A 4 1.31 -5.22 22.82
CA LYS A 4 0.55 -5.42 24.07
C LYS A 4 1.29 -4.85 25.28
N ALA A 5 2.62 -4.99 25.30
CA ALA A 5 3.45 -4.43 26.35
C ALA A 5 3.41 -2.89 26.35
N ILE A 6 3.49 -2.27 25.16
CA ILE A 6 3.35 -0.81 24.99
C ILE A 6 1.95 -0.34 25.44
N ALA A 7 0.89 -1.07 25.09
CA ALA A 7 -0.48 -0.69 25.49
C ALA A 7 -0.70 -0.76 27.01
N ILE A 8 -0.03 -1.70 27.70
CA ILE A 8 -0.03 -1.80 29.16
C ILE A 8 0.75 -0.63 29.76
N GLU A 9 1.93 -0.30 29.22
CA GLU A 9 2.77 0.83 29.68
C GLU A 9 2.05 2.17 29.52
N GLN A 10 1.32 2.35 28.43
CA GLN A 10 0.51 3.55 28.14
C GLN A 10 -0.87 3.54 28.83
N GLN A 11 -1.18 2.53 29.66
CA GLN A 11 -2.44 2.38 30.39
C GLN A 11 -3.72 2.34 29.51
N VAL A 12 -3.59 2.07 28.21
CA VAL A 12 -4.71 1.98 27.25
C VAL A 12 -5.12 0.54 26.94
N PHE A 13 -4.52 -0.44 27.61
CA PHE A 13 -4.74 -1.86 27.33
C PHE A 13 -6.21 -2.27 27.46
N GLU A 14 -6.92 -1.79 28.48
CA GLU A 14 -8.32 -2.16 28.72
C GLU A 14 -9.26 -1.64 27.63
N GLU A 15 -8.99 -0.44 27.11
CA GLU A 15 -9.71 0.16 25.98
C GLU A 15 -9.44 -0.59 24.68
N LEU A 16 -8.19 -1.03 24.47
CA LEU A 16 -7.76 -1.75 23.27
C LEU A 16 -7.98 -3.27 23.35
N ARG A 17 -8.38 -3.80 24.51
CA ARG A 17 -8.61 -5.23 24.72
C ARG A 17 -9.56 -5.85 23.69
N PRO A 18 -10.68 -5.21 23.28
CA PRO A 18 -11.55 -5.74 22.22
C PRO A 18 -10.81 -5.90 20.89
N VAL A 19 -9.93 -4.97 20.54
CA VAL A 19 -9.13 -4.99 19.31
C VAL A 19 -8.12 -6.13 19.35
N PHE A 20 -7.40 -6.30 20.46
CA PHE A 20 -6.46 -7.42 20.62
C PHE A 20 -7.17 -8.77 20.55
N ASN A 21 -8.33 -8.89 21.19
CA ASN A 21 -9.12 -10.12 21.15
C ASN A 21 -9.63 -10.43 19.74
N TYR A 22 -10.08 -9.42 19.00
CA TYR A 22 -10.48 -9.58 17.60
C TYR A 22 -9.30 -10.03 16.74
N PHE A 23 -8.14 -9.37 16.88
CA PHE A 23 -6.96 -9.70 16.11
C PHE A 23 -6.47 -11.13 16.39
N ASP A 24 -6.37 -11.52 17.66
CA ASP A 24 -5.93 -12.87 18.01
C ASP A 24 -6.93 -13.94 17.55
N ARG A 25 -8.24 -13.72 17.72
CA ARG A 25 -9.23 -14.75 17.37
C ARG A 25 -9.43 -14.90 15.87
N TYR A 26 -9.55 -13.78 15.17
CA TYR A 26 -9.89 -13.80 13.76
C TYR A 26 -8.65 -13.80 12.87
N TRP A 27 -7.77 -12.82 13.03
CA TRP A 27 -6.61 -12.70 12.15
C TRP A 27 -5.57 -13.79 12.41
N MET A 28 -5.22 -14.05 13.67
CA MET A 28 -4.27 -15.12 13.99
C MET A 28 -4.91 -16.52 13.94
N GLY A 29 -6.18 -16.65 14.37
CA GLY A 29 -6.84 -17.95 14.51
C GLY A 29 -7.59 -18.46 13.28
N VAL A 30 -8.17 -17.58 12.47
CA VAL A 30 -8.99 -17.97 11.29
C VAL A 30 -8.27 -17.65 9.98
N VAL A 31 -7.73 -16.44 9.84
CA VAL A 31 -7.09 -16.00 8.59
C VAL A 31 -5.67 -16.56 8.44
N GLY A 32 -4.91 -16.60 9.55
CA GLY A 32 -3.54 -17.06 9.56
C GLY A 32 -2.54 -16.03 8.99
N PRO A 33 -1.24 -16.11 9.36
CA PRO A 33 -0.21 -15.18 8.91
C PRO A 33 -0.13 -15.04 7.38
N GLU A 34 -0.39 -16.10 6.62
CA GLU A 34 -0.42 -16.11 5.16
C GLU A 34 -1.44 -15.14 4.55
N GLY A 35 -2.53 -14.82 5.26
CA GLY A 35 -3.58 -13.95 4.75
C GLY A 35 -3.34 -12.46 4.96
N PHE A 36 -2.41 -12.07 5.86
CA PHE A 36 -2.12 -10.67 6.15
C PHE A 36 -0.61 -10.33 6.19
N SER A 37 0.26 -11.34 6.12
CA SER A 37 1.69 -11.16 5.98
C SER A 37 2.06 -11.07 4.51
N VAL A 38 2.68 -9.96 4.14
CA VAL A 38 3.29 -9.73 2.83
C VAL A 38 4.77 -10.13 2.81
N HIS A 39 5.23 -10.86 3.84
CA HIS A 39 6.61 -11.32 3.93
C HIS A 39 6.97 -12.22 2.74
N GLY A 40 8.02 -11.87 2.00
CA GLY A 40 8.46 -12.59 0.80
C GLY A 40 7.79 -12.15 -0.52
N PHE A 41 6.78 -11.27 -0.48
CA PHE A 41 6.15 -10.75 -1.70
C PHE A 41 6.88 -9.53 -2.27
N ASN A 42 7.02 -9.49 -3.60
CA ASN A 42 7.60 -8.35 -4.33
C ASN A 42 6.72 -7.09 -4.24
N HIS A 43 5.41 -7.25 -4.15
CA HIS A 43 4.45 -6.16 -3.97
C HIS A 43 3.89 -6.20 -2.55
N ARG A 44 4.48 -5.38 -1.68
CA ARG A 44 4.28 -5.45 -0.22
C ARG A 44 3.10 -4.63 0.31
N THR A 45 2.46 -3.83 -0.53
CA THR A 45 1.39 -2.93 -0.08
C THR A 45 0.24 -2.89 -1.06
N ASN A 46 -0.95 -2.62 -0.54
CA ASN A 46 -2.16 -2.47 -1.34
C ASN A 46 -2.21 -1.16 -2.15
N ASN A 47 -1.10 -0.40 -2.20
CA ASN A 47 -1.04 0.91 -2.84
C ASN A 47 -1.54 0.90 -4.29
N PHE A 48 -1.36 -0.21 -5.03
CA PHE A 48 -1.84 -0.28 -6.41
C PHE A 48 -3.37 -0.28 -6.48
N VAL A 49 -4.01 -1.11 -5.66
CA VAL A 49 -5.47 -1.21 -5.55
C VAL A 49 -6.04 0.08 -4.97
N GLU A 50 -5.42 0.63 -3.91
CA GLU A 50 -5.80 1.92 -3.34
C GLU A 50 -5.67 3.07 -4.36
N SER A 51 -4.57 3.12 -5.11
CA SER A 51 -4.38 4.15 -6.16
C SER A 51 -5.39 4.00 -7.29
N PHE A 52 -5.74 2.77 -7.63
CA PHE A 52 -6.80 2.49 -8.61
C PHE A 52 -8.16 2.96 -8.08
N HIS A 53 -8.52 2.59 -6.84
CA HIS A 53 -9.77 3.05 -6.22
C HIS A 53 -9.83 4.57 -6.08
N ALA A 54 -8.73 5.24 -5.69
CA ALA A 54 -8.67 6.69 -5.63
C ALA A 54 -8.87 7.34 -7.00
N SER A 55 -8.25 6.77 -8.04
CA SER A 55 -8.43 7.22 -9.42
C SER A 55 -9.87 7.02 -9.88
N LEU A 56 -10.45 5.83 -9.61
CA LEU A 56 -11.84 5.50 -9.91
C LEU A 56 -12.82 6.46 -9.21
N LEU A 57 -12.61 6.75 -7.92
CA LEU A 57 -13.39 7.74 -7.18
C LEU A 57 -13.30 9.13 -7.83
N GLY A 58 -12.12 9.53 -8.31
CA GLY A 58 -11.94 10.76 -9.07
C GLY A 58 -12.74 10.80 -10.36
N TYR A 59 -12.87 9.67 -11.07
CA TYR A 59 -13.69 9.58 -12.28
C TYR A 59 -15.19 9.54 -12.00
N LEU A 60 -15.61 8.88 -10.92
CA LEU A 60 -17.01 8.71 -10.58
C LEU A 60 -17.64 9.97 -9.97
N GLY A 61 -16.87 10.78 -9.25
CA GLY A 61 -17.39 11.93 -8.54
C GLY A 61 -18.39 11.52 -7.45
N VAL A 62 -19.30 12.44 -7.09
CA VAL A 62 -20.31 12.19 -6.05
C VAL A 62 -21.50 11.43 -6.65
N HIS A 63 -21.60 10.13 -6.35
CA HIS A 63 -22.74 9.24 -6.59
C HIS A 63 -23.47 9.45 -7.94
N PRO A 64 -22.84 9.08 -9.07
CA PRO A 64 -23.47 9.20 -10.38
C PRO A 64 -24.69 8.25 -10.50
N PRO A 65 -25.70 8.58 -11.34
CA PRO A 65 -26.78 7.66 -11.69
C PRO A 65 -26.23 6.33 -12.22
N LEU A 66 -26.96 5.23 -12.02
CA LEU A 66 -26.49 3.87 -12.34
C LEU A 66 -25.94 3.72 -13.78
N TRP A 67 -26.64 4.28 -14.77
CA TRP A 67 -26.20 4.20 -16.17
C TRP A 67 -24.94 5.02 -16.42
N THR A 68 -24.84 6.20 -15.80
CA THR A 68 -23.63 7.02 -15.85
C THR A 68 -22.45 6.32 -15.17
N PHE A 69 -22.69 5.66 -14.02
CA PHE A 69 -21.69 4.83 -13.35
C PHE A 69 -21.19 3.70 -14.26
N TYR A 70 -22.10 3.00 -14.92
CA TYR A 70 -21.77 1.91 -15.85
C TYR A 70 -20.91 2.41 -17.03
N ASP A 71 -21.32 3.52 -17.65
CA ASP A 71 -20.58 4.12 -18.77
C ASP A 71 -19.18 4.60 -18.35
N LEU A 72 -19.06 5.18 -17.15
CA LEU A 72 -17.78 5.59 -16.58
C LEU A 72 -16.84 4.40 -16.35
N ILE A 73 -17.34 3.29 -15.78
CA ILE A 73 -16.53 2.07 -15.62
C ILE A 73 -16.06 1.55 -16.98
N ARG A 74 -16.95 1.49 -17.97
CA ARG A 74 -16.61 1.04 -19.32
C ARG A 74 -15.56 1.93 -19.98
N SER A 75 -15.58 3.24 -19.70
CA SER A 75 -14.57 4.19 -20.17
C SER A 75 -13.20 3.93 -19.54
N VAL A 76 -13.16 3.74 -18.21
CA VAL A 76 -11.93 3.42 -17.47
C VAL A 76 -11.33 2.09 -17.93
N GLU A 77 -12.16 1.06 -18.11
CA GLU A 77 -11.75 -0.24 -18.63
C GLU A 77 -11.12 -0.13 -20.02
N ASN A 78 -11.80 0.55 -20.95
CA ASN A 78 -11.30 0.73 -22.31
C ASN A 78 -9.97 1.47 -22.33
N THR A 79 -9.83 2.53 -21.53
CA THR A 79 -8.57 3.27 -21.39
C THR A 79 -7.47 2.34 -20.88
N THR A 80 -7.72 1.62 -19.79
CA THR A 80 -6.75 0.68 -19.20
C THR A 80 -6.32 -0.41 -20.18
N ARG A 81 -7.26 -0.95 -20.96
CA ARG A 81 -7.00 -1.97 -21.98
C ARG A 81 -6.14 -1.42 -23.12
N LEU A 82 -6.40 -0.19 -23.57
CA LEU A 82 -5.57 0.48 -24.58
C LEU A 82 -4.16 0.74 -24.05
N GLU A 83 -4.03 1.23 -22.82
CA GLU A 83 -2.73 1.42 -22.17
C GLU A 83 -1.95 0.10 -22.07
N LEU A 84 -2.60 -1.00 -21.65
CA LEU A 84 -1.96 -2.32 -21.60
C LEU A 84 -1.47 -2.78 -22.97
N ASN A 85 -2.30 -2.66 -24.01
CA ASN A 85 -1.92 -3.04 -25.37
C ASN A 85 -0.74 -2.21 -25.87
N GLN A 86 -0.71 -0.90 -25.58
CA GLN A 86 0.41 -0.05 -25.94
C GLN A 86 1.70 -0.46 -25.20
N ILE A 87 1.63 -0.77 -23.90
CA ILE A 87 2.77 -1.28 -23.12
C ILE A 87 3.29 -2.61 -23.69
N LEU A 88 2.39 -3.56 -23.98
CA LEU A 88 2.76 -4.86 -24.56
C LEU A 88 3.43 -4.72 -25.93
N ASN A 89 3.05 -3.71 -26.70
CA ASN A 89 3.65 -3.36 -27.99
C ASN A 89 4.90 -2.46 -27.85
N GLY A 90 5.43 -2.25 -26.64
CA GLY A 90 6.64 -1.47 -26.38
C GLY A 90 6.46 0.05 -26.53
N GLN A 91 5.24 0.54 -26.64
CA GLN A 91 4.94 1.97 -26.74
C GLN A 91 4.95 2.61 -25.35
N GLN A 92 5.51 3.82 -25.24
CA GLN A 92 5.46 4.58 -23.99
C GLN A 92 4.09 5.25 -23.83
N VAL A 93 3.29 4.72 -22.91
CA VAL A 93 1.93 5.19 -22.62
C VAL A 93 1.91 6.41 -21.72
N ARG A 94 2.85 6.49 -20.77
CA ARG A 94 2.93 7.57 -19.79
C ARG A 94 4.34 8.17 -19.84
N ARG A 95 4.43 9.50 -19.71
CA ARG A 95 5.71 10.19 -19.47
C ARG A 95 6.41 9.48 -18.31
N ARG A 96 7.72 9.21 -18.43
CA ARG A 96 8.55 8.71 -17.31
C ARG A 96 8.47 9.71 -16.16
N PHE A 97 7.52 9.50 -15.26
CA PHE A 97 7.65 10.03 -13.91
C PHE A 97 8.78 9.24 -13.29
N VAL A 98 9.92 9.89 -13.03
CA VAL A 98 10.89 9.39 -12.06
C VAL A 98 10.15 9.42 -10.73
N SER A 99 9.46 8.32 -10.46
CA SER A 99 8.62 8.17 -9.29
C SER A 99 9.46 8.47 -8.07
N SER A 100 8.98 9.37 -7.20
CA SER A 100 9.53 9.59 -5.85
C SER A 100 9.78 8.24 -5.16
N ARG A 101 8.97 7.22 -5.46
CA ARG A 101 9.09 5.84 -4.98
C ARG A 101 10.41 5.16 -5.38
N ASN A 102 10.92 5.38 -6.59
CA ASN A 102 12.21 4.83 -7.02
C ASN A 102 13.35 5.52 -6.27
N ARG A 103 13.27 6.85 -6.09
CA ARG A 103 14.24 7.59 -5.28
C ARG A 103 14.18 7.16 -3.81
N ASN A 104 12.99 7.02 -3.23
CA ASN A 104 12.81 6.58 -1.85
C ASN A 104 13.29 5.14 -1.65
N ASN A 105 13.03 4.22 -2.59
CA ASN A 105 13.56 2.86 -2.52
C ASN A 105 15.09 2.85 -2.56
N ILE A 106 15.70 3.69 -3.40
CA ILE A 106 17.16 3.84 -3.44
C ILE A 106 17.67 4.43 -2.11
N THR A 107 17.02 5.47 -1.57
CA THR A 107 17.38 6.05 -0.27
C THR A 107 17.29 5.03 0.86
N ILE A 108 16.23 4.21 0.89
CA ILE A 108 16.03 3.16 1.89
C ILE A 108 17.08 2.06 1.73
N GLN A 109 17.39 1.63 0.50
CA GLN A 109 18.44 0.64 0.25
C GLN A 109 19.81 1.14 0.71
N ASN A 110 20.15 2.38 0.41
CA ASN A 110 21.43 2.98 0.80
C ASN A 110 21.53 3.08 2.33
N ALA A 111 20.47 3.58 2.98
CA ALA A 111 20.41 3.64 4.45
C ALA A 111 20.55 2.26 5.10
N LEU A 112 19.94 1.22 4.53
CA LEU A 112 20.10 -0.15 5.02
C LEU A 112 21.52 -0.68 4.85
N GLN A 113 22.19 -0.40 3.73
CA GLN A 113 23.59 -0.78 3.52
C GLN A 113 24.52 -0.07 4.51
N ASP A 114 24.28 1.21 4.77
CA ASP A 114 25.09 1.97 5.74
C ASP A 114 24.95 1.42 7.17
N ILE A 115 23.74 1.02 7.58
CA ILE A 115 23.52 0.35 8.87
C ILE A 115 24.26 -0.99 8.95
N LEU A 116 24.18 -1.80 7.89
CA LEU A 116 24.88 -3.08 7.82
C LEU A 116 26.41 -2.90 7.89
N ASN A 117 26.91 -1.76 7.42
CA ASN A 117 28.32 -1.37 7.49
C ASN A 117 28.69 -0.64 8.82
N GLY A 118 27.77 -0.54 9.78
CA GLY A 118 28.00 0.04 11.11
C GLY A 118 27.73 1.54 11.25
N GLY A 119 27.06 2.16 10.27
CA GLY A 119 26.66 3.57 10.27
C GLY A 119 25.37 3.85 11.05
N ASP A 120 25.23 5.08 11.56
CA ASP A 120 24.09 5.52 12.35
C ASP A 120 22.93 6.06 11.47
N THR A 121 21.73 5.50 11.68
CA THR A 121 20.45 5.90 11.07
C THR A 121 20.08 7.38 11.24
N MET A 122 20.60 8.04 12.28
CA MET A 122 20.24 9.41 12.63
C MET A 122 20.62 10.44 11.56
N MET A 123 21.50 10.10 10.62
CA MET A 123 21.88 10.99 9.52
C MET A 123 20.75 11.19 8.48
N PHE A 124 19.86 10.21 8.31
CA PHE A 124 18.78 10.23 7.32
C PHE A 124 17.48 10.87 7.82
N LEU A 125 17.31 10.98 9.15
CA LEU A 125 16.11 11.56 9.80
C LEU A 125 16.25 13.08 10.09
N ARG A 126 17.39 13.69 9.77
CA ARG A 126 17.70 15.11 10.04
C ARG A 126 17.46 16.06 8.85
N ARG A 127 16.78 15.60 7.79
CA ARG A 127 16.38 16.43 6.63
C ARG A 127 14.90 16.71 6.67
#